data_AF-A0A5E8H7W7-F1
#
_entry.id   AF-A0A5E8H7W7-F1
#
_cell.length_a   1.000
_cell.length_b   1.000
_cell.length_c   1.000
_cell.angle_alpha   90.00
_cell.angle_beta   90.00
_cell.angle_gamma   90.00
#
_symmetry.space_group_name_H-M   'P 1'
#
loop_
_entity.id
_entity.type
_entity.pdbx_description
1 polymer ?
#
loop_
_entity_poly.entity_id
_entity_poly.type
_entity_poly.pdbx_seq_one_letter_code
_entity_poly.pdbx_strand_id
1 'polypeptide(L)'
;MFAYADETGNSGRNIFDRNEYFRLGAVLSVGDIAPSIAMVLAPILEEKSVDRIHAHEWPETEVAMVGQAIIDALDQSGPWTFNLTEIHKPYMAPTKFVDVIFDAGENKAVPGEWYWDELNRHVLCLTIDDAMSRDAAELFWSSYLSDDFDGITRCLDYIDKGLRMAECATAIRHVIREAFGFARQKPAEFTLSHTQKKKGYQASSPNVVAFTQLF
;
A
#
# COMPACT_ATOMS: atom_id res chain seq x y z
N MET A 1 15.12 -17.21 11.44
CA MET A 1 14.47 -15.90 11.40
C MET A 1 12.99 -16.11 11.65
N PHE A 2 12.47 -15.50 12.70
CA PHE A 2 11.07 -15.53 13.09
C PHE A 2 10.47 -14.15 12.87
N ALA A 3 9.20 -14.10 12.47
CA ALA A 3 8.47 -12.86 12.24
C ALA A 3 7.16 -12.90 13.02
N TYR A 4 6.99 -11.94 13.92
CA TYR A 4 5.77 -11.75 14.72
C TYR A 4 5.15 -10.44 14.22
N ALA A 5 4.10 -10.57 13.41
CA ALA A 5 3.50 -9.45 12.71
C ALA A 5 2.03 -9.28 13.11
N ASP A 6 1.60 -8.04 13.26
CA ASP A 6 0.21 -7.67 13.49
C ASP A 6 -0.19 -6.49 12.59
N GLU A 7 -1.45 -6.48 12.16
CA GLU A 7 -1.97 -5.49 11.21
C GLU A 7 -3.11 -4.66 11.80
N THR A 8 -3.25 -3.42 11.32
CA THR A 8 -4.40 -2.57 11.63
C THR A 8 -5.10 -2.09 10.37
N GLY A 9 -6.43 -2.00 10.45
CA GLY A 9 -7.26 -1.49 9.36
C GLY A 9 -7.77 -2.56 8.40
N ASN A 10 -8.55 -2.13 7.43
CA ASN A 10 -9.10 -3.02 6.40
C ASN A 10 -8.02 -3.38 5.38
N SER A 11 -7.68 -4.66 5.30
CA SER A 11 -6.72 -5.22 4.35
C SER A 11 -7.34 -5.52 2.97
N GLY A 12 -8.63 -5.25 2.77
CA GLY A 12 -9.39 -5.65 1.59
C GLY A 12 -9.42 -4.63 0.44
N ARG A 13 -10.47 -4.73 -0.40
CA ARG A 13 -10.67 -3.91 -1.60
C ARG A 13 -11.06 -2.46 -1.34
N ASN A 14 -11.50 -2.15 -0.11
CA ASN A 14 -11.98 -0.82 0.22
C ASN A 14 -10.84 0.06 0.71
N ILE A 15 -10.18 0.74 -0.24
CA ILE A 15 -9.06 1.64 0.05
C ILE A 15 -9.51 3.06 0.43
N PHE A 16 -10.82 3.34 0.40
CA PHE A 16 -11.43 4.65 0.62
C PHE A 16 -12.32 4.69 1.86
N ASP A 17 -12.12 3.78 2.81
CA ASP A 17 -12.85 3.81 4.08
C ASP A 17 -12.34 4.92 5.03
N ARG A 18 -13.03 5.08 6.16
CA ARG A 18 -12.71 6.11 7.16
C ARG A 18 -11.29 6.00 7.71
N ASN A 19 -10.73 4.79 7.81
CA ASN A 19 -9.37 4.60 8.28
C ASN A 19 -8.44 4.48 7.07
N GLU A 20 -7.99 5.61 6.54
CA GLU A 20 -7.19 5.66 5.31
C GLU A 20 -5.80 5.01 5.44
N TYR A 21 -5.35 4.69 6.65
CA TYR A 21 -4.04 4.09 6.88
C TYR A 21 -4.16 2.61 7.25
N PHE A 22 -3.45 1.78 6.50
CA PHE A 22 -3.14 0.41 6.88
C PHE A 22 -1.75 0.39 7.52
N ARG A 23 -1.61 -0.28 8.67
CA ARG A 23 -0.30 -0.43 9.33
C ARG A 23 0.00 -1.89 9.58
N LEU A 24 1.25 -2.26 9.35
CA LEU A 24 1.82 -3.57 9.67
C LEU A 24 3.01 -3.34 10.58
N GLY A 25 2.89 -3.77 11.83
CA GLY A 25 4.00 -3.82 12.76
C GLY A 25 4.57 -5.23 12.80
N ALA A 26 5.89 -5.38 12.75
CA ALA A 26 6.53 -6.68 12.85
C ALA A 26 7.80 -6.63 13.70
N VAL A 27 7.93 -7.60 14.59
CA VAL A 27 9.20 -7.92 15.26
C VAL A 27 9.86 -9.06 14.49
N LEU A 28 11.05 -8.81 13.98
CA LEU A 28 11.88 -9.82 13.31
C LEU A 28 13.02 -10.22 14.23
N SER A 29 13.18 -11.51 14.51
CA SER A 29 14.20 -12.03 15.41
C SER A 29 14.96 -13.20 14.79
N VAL A 30 16.21 -13.41 15.23
CA VAL A 30 17.01 -14.56 14.78
C VAL A 30 16.45 -15.87 15.33
N GLY A 31 16.07 -15.89 16.61
CA GLY A 31 15.49 -17.03 17.32
C GLY A 31 14.02 -16.83 17.73
N ASP A 32 13.40 -17.89 18.23
CA ASP A 32 12.03 -17.86 18.75
C ASP A 32 12.00 -17.10 20.09
N ILE A 33 11.36 -15.94 20.09
CA ILE A 33 11.23 -15.07 21.27
C ILE A 33 10.00 -15.42 22.12
N ALA A 34 9.07 -16.22 21.60
CA ALA A 34 7.78 -16.46 22.26
C ALA A 34 7.92 -17.02 23.69
N PRO A 35 8.85 -17.95 24.00
CA PRO A 35 9.03 -18.43 25.37
C PRO A 35 9.47 -17.33 26.34
N SER A 36 10.44 -16.50 25.95
CA SER A 36 10.95 -15.40 26.78
C SER A 36 9.87 -14.36 27.06
N ILE A 37 9.08 -14.02 26.04
CA ILE A 37 7.99 -13.04 26.17
C ILE A 37 6.84 -13.61 26.99
N ALA A 38 6.52 -14.90 26.85
CA ALA A 38 5.50 -15.57 27.66
C ALA A 38 5.84 -15.55 29.16
N MET A 39 7.12 -15.70 29.53
CA MET A 39 7.56 -15.58 30.92
C MET A 39 7.32 -14.19 31.52
N VAL A 40 7.44 -13.14 30.70
CA VAL A 40 7.17 -11.76 31.12
C VAL A 40 5.67 -11.50 31.22
N LEU A 41 4.89 -11.98 30.25
CA LEU A 41 3.45 -11.70 30.19
C LEU A 41 2.62 -12.52 31.17
N ALA A 42 3.00 -13.76 31.47
CA ALA A 42 2.18 -14.66 32.30
C ALA A 42 1.80 -14.08 33.67
N PRO A 43 2.72 -13.49 34.47
CA PRO A 43 2.35 -12.86 35.74
C PRO A 43 1.38 -11.69 35.58
N ILE A 44 1.54 -10.89 34.52
CA ILE A 44 0.68 -9.72 34.24
C ILE A 44 -0.74 -10.18 33.85
N LEU A 45 -0.83 -11.21 33.00
CA LEU A 45 -2.10 -11.80 32.58
C LEU A 45 -2.84 -12.43 33.75
N GLU A 46 -2.12 -13.12 34.64
CA GLU A 46 -2.67 -13.71 35.87
C GLU A 46 -3.18 -12.63 36.85
N GLU A 47 -2.36 -11.62 37.15
CA GLU A 47 -2.72 -10.50 38.03
C GLU A 47 -4.00 -9.80 37.55
N LYS A 48 -4.12 -9.60 36.23
CA LYS A 48 -5.24 -8.88 35.62
C LYS A 48 -6.40 -9.78 35.23
N SER A 49 -6.26 -11.10 35.39
CA SER A 49 -7.27 -12.11 35.06
C SER A 49 -7.77 -11.99 33.60
N VAL A 50 -6.84 -11.83 32.65
CA VAL A 50 -7.15 -11.77 31.22
C VAL A 50 -6.31 -12.78 30.44
N ASP A 51 -6.85 -13.28 29.33
CA ASP A 51 -6.15 -14.25 28.48
C ASP A 51 -5.14 -13.60 27.51
N ARG A 52 -5.33 -12.30 27.21
CA ARG A 52 -4.46 -11.52 26.30
C ARG A 52 -4.53 -10.04 26.62
N ILE A 53 -3.46 -9.32 26.27
CA ILE A 53 -3.40 -7.86 26.41
C ILE A 53 -3.89 -7.22 25.12
N HIS A 54 -4.97 -6.45 25.22
CA HIS A 54 -5.38 -5.50 24.20
C HIS A 54 -5.02 -4.09 24.64
N ALA A 55 -4.01 -3.50 24.00
CA ALA A 55 -3.49 -2.19 24.42
C ALA A 55 -4.58 -1.10 24.56
N HIS A 56 -5.63 -1.14 23.74
CA HIS A 56 -6.73 -0.17 23.79
C HIS A 56 -7.66 -0.31 25.01
N GLU A 57 -7.60 -1.44 25.73
CA GLU A 57 -8.41 -1.71 26.93
C GLU A 57 -7.69 -1.29 28.22
N TRP A 58 -6.43 -0.85 28.13
CA TRP A 58 -5.54 -0.63 29.27
C TRP A 58 -5.12 0.85 29.39
N PRO A 59 -4.81 1.34 30.60
CA PRO A 59 -4.22 2.66 30.77
C PRO A 59 -2.87 2.76 30.06
N GLU A 60 -2.59 3.89 29.42
CA GLU A 60 -1.34 4.14 28.68
C GLU A 60 -0.09 3.86 29.52
N THR A 61 -0.10 4.23 30.81
CA THR A 61 1.02 3.97 31.73
C THR A 61 1.26 2.48 31.93
N GLU A 62 0.21 1.66 32.00
CA GLU A 62 0.36 0.21 32.14
C GLU A 62 0.87 -0.41 30.84
N VAL A 63 0.33 0.01 29.69
CA VAL A 63 0.82 -0.42 28.37
C VAL A 63 2.30 -0.10 28.20
N ALA A 64 2.75 1.08 28.62
CA ALA A 64 4.16 1.48 28.56
C ALA A 64 5.06 0.59 29.44
N MET A 65 4.63 0.25 30.67
CA MET A 65 5.38 -0.65 31.54
C MET A 65 5.51 -2.06 30.94
N VAL A 66 4.40 -2.60 30.43
CA VAL A 66 4.41 -3.92 29.76
C VAL A 66 5.31 -3.88 28.52
N GLY A 67 5.21 -2.82 27.72
CA GLY A 67 6.05 -2.60 26.54
C GLY A 67 7.54 -2.59 26.87
N GLN A 68 7.94 -1.91 27.93
CA GLN A 68 9.35 -1.90 28.38
C GLN A 68 9.81 -3.31 28.79
N ALA A 69 9.01 -4.04 29.56
CA ALA A 69 9.37 -5.40 29.98
C ALA A 69 9.49 -6.37 28.80
N ILE A 70 8.66 -6.21 27.77
CA ILE A 70 8.75 -6.96 26.51
C ILE A 70 10.07 -6.61 25.80
N ILE A 71 10.41 -5.33 25.66
CA ILE A 71 11.66 -4.88 25.02
C ILE A 71 12.87 -5.45 25.74
N ASP A 72 12.90 -5.39 27.07
CA ASP A 72 14.01 -5.93 27.88
C ASP A 72 14.18 -7.44 27.65
N ALA A 73 13.09 -8.19 27.49
CA ALA A 73 13.13 -9.62 27.18
C ALA A 73 13.53 -9.92 25.73
N LEU A 74 13.15 -9.06 24.78
CA LEU A 74 13.64 -9.14 23.40
C LEU A 74 15.16 -8.98 23.35
N ASP A 75 15.70 -7.98 24.04
CA ASP A 75 17.14 -7.71 24.10
C ASP A 75 17.94 -8.88 24.70
N GLN A 76 17.35 -9.60 25.66
CA GLN A 76 17.95 -10.80 26.25
C GLN A 76 17.85 -12.04 25.34
N SER A 77 16.92 -12.04 24.38
CA SER A 77 16.66 -13.19 23.49
C SER A 77 17.54 -13.18 22.23
N GLY A 78 18.37 -12.15 22.06
CA GLY A 78 19.32 -12.01 20.95
C GLY A 78 18.91 -10.93 19.95
N PRO A 79 19.58 -10.84 18.79
CA PRO A 79 19.33 -9.77 17.82
C PRO A 79 17.89 -9.78 17.28
N TRP A 80 17.27 -8.61 17.31
CA TRP A 80 15.95 -8.36 16.77
C TRP A 80 15.88 -6.98 16.10
N THR A 81 14.86 -6.77 15.26
CA THR A 81 14.51 -5.47 14.71
C THR A 81 13.00 -5.28 14.71
N PHE A 82 12.55 -4.04 14.79
CA PHE A 82 11.16 -3.67 14.60
C PHE A 82 10.98 -2.98 13.26
N ASN A 83 10.03 -3.48 12.48
CA ASN A 83 9.60 -2.87 11.24
C ASN A 83 8.17 -2.36 11.39
N LEU A 84 7.95 -1.11 10.98
CA LEU A 84 6.63 -0.53 10.84
C LEU A 84 6.45 -0.13 9.38
N THR A 85 5.47 -0.73 8.73
CA THR A 85 5.02 -0.32 7.39
C THR A 85 3.68 0.37 7.51
N GLU A 86 3.58 1.57 6.95
CA GLU A 86 2.33 2.32 6.84
C GLU A 86 2.00 2.55 5.37
N ILE A 87 0.74 2.28 5.00
CA ILE A 87 0.22 2.50 3.65
C ILE A 87 -0.96 3.45 3.76
N HIS A 88 -0.85 4.61 3.11
CA HIS A 88 -2.01 5.43 2.81
C HIS A 88 -2.80 4.76 1.69
N LYS A 89 -3.91 4.13 2.04
CA LYS A 89 -4.70 3.30 1.12
C LYS A 89 -5.20 4.08 -0.10
N PRO A 90 -5.71 5.33 0.01
CA PRO A 90 -6.10 6.10 -1.17
C PRO A 90 -4.97 6.31 -2.18
N TYR A 91 -3.73 6.48 -1.74
CA TYR A 91 -2.54 6.62 -2.61
C TYR A 91 -2.22 5.35 -3.43
N MET A 92 -2.86 4.22 -3.11
CA MET A 92 -2.79 3.03 -3.98
C MET A 92 -3.46 3.25 -5.34
N ALA A 93 -4.46 4.14 -5.42
CA ALA A 93 -5.14 4.44 -6.69
C ALA A 93 -4.20 5.11 -7.72
N PRO A 94 -3.53 6.24 -7.43
CA PRO A 94 -2.62 6.87 -8.39
C PRO A 94 -1.42 5.98 -8.74
N THR A 95 -0.87 5.24 -7.77
CA THR A 95 0.25 4.31 -8.06
C THR A 95 -0.17 3.17 -8.99
N LYS A 96 -1.37 2.61 -8.80
CA LYS A 96 -1.92 1.60 -9.72
C LYS A 96 -2.36 2.18 -11.04
N PHE A 97 -2.82 3.41 -11.08
CA PHE A 97 -3.08 4.10 -12.34
C PHE A 97 -1.80 4.24 -13.16
N VAL A 98 -0.68 4.59 -12.52
CA VAL A 98 0.63 4.62 -13.19
C VAL A 98 1.02 3.24 -13.71
N ASP A 99 0.86 2.17 -12.90
CA ASP A 99 1.11 0.80 -13.34
C ASP A 99 0.27 0.39 -14.56
N VAL A 100 -1.00 0.82 -14.65
CA VAL A 100 -1.85 0.45 -15.79
C VAL A 100 -1.55 1.29 -17.03
N ILE A 101 -1.46 2.61 -16.88
CA ILE A 101 -1.43 3.53 -18.03
C ILE A 101 -0.01 3.74 -18.57
N PHE A 102 1.02 3.65 -17.71
CA PHE A 102 2.39 4.00 -18.09
C PHE A 102 3.32 2.81 -18.23
N ASP A 103 2.86 1.57 -18.05
CA ASP A 103 3.71 0.40 -18.28
C ASP A 103 4.15 0.34 -19.75
N ALA A 104 5.44 0.54 -20.02
CA ALA A 104 6.02 0.51 -21.38
C ALA A 104 5.90 -0.88 -22.07
N GLY A 105 5.63 -1.92 -21.28
CA GLY A 105 5.26 -3.26 -21.74
C GLY A 105 3.91 -3.29 -22.44
N GLU A 106 2.93 -2.49 -22.00
CA GLU A 106 1.58 -2.42 -22.56
C GLU A 106 1.38 -1.15 -23.41
N ASN A 107 1.79 0.01 -22.90
CA ASN A 107 1.70 1.31 -23.55
C ASN A 107 2.97 1.64 -24.35
N LYS A 108 2.96 1.36 -25.66
CA LYS A 108 4.11 1.60 -26.55
C LYS A 108 4.42 3.07 -26.83
N ALA A 109 3.58 4.00 -26.37
CA ALA A 109 3.86 5.42 -26.44
C ALA A 109 4.70 5.92 -25.24
N VAL A 110 4.89 5.10 -24.21
CA VAL A 110 5.70 5.44 -23.04
C VAL A 110 7.12 4.92 -23.22
N PRO A 111 8.15 5.79 -23.21
CA PRO A 111 9.53 5.35 -23.19
C PRO A 111 9.85 4.55 -21.92
N GLY A 112 10.63 3.48 -22.05
CA GLY A 112 10.89 2.55 -20.94
C GLY A 112 11.50 3.21 -19.70
N GLU A 113 12.33 4.24 -19.88
CA GLU A 113 12.94 5.01 -18.81
C GLU A 113 11.92 5.76 -17.95
N TRP A 114 10.70 6.02 -18.42
CA TRP A 114 9.67 6.68 -17.60
C TRP A 114 9.02 5.74 -16.59
N TYR A 115 9.00 4.44 -16.88
CA TYR A 115 8.32 3.45 -16.06
C TYR A 115 9.28 2.54 -15.28
N TRP A 116 10.37 2.09 -15.89
CA TRP A 116 11.32 1.18 -15.24
C TRP A 116 12.34 1.90 -14.36
N ASP A 117 12.59 3.19 -14.59
CA ASP A 117 13.38 4.00 -13.67
C ASP A 117 12.52 4.44 -12.48
N GLU A 118 13.01 4.17 -11.28
CA GLU A 118 12.27 4.43 -10.05
C GLU A 118 11.97 5.92 -9.84
N LEU A 119 12.93 6.80 -10.15
CA LEU A 119 12.77 8.24 -9.94
C LEU A 119 11.73 8.82 -10.89
N ASN A 120 11.80 8.46 -12.18
CA ASN A 120 10.80 8.90 -13.15
C ASN A 120 9.41 8.35 -12.83
N ARG A 121 9.31 7.08 -12.45
CA ARG A 121 8.04 6.48 -12.04
C ARG A 121 7.48 7.18 -10.79
N HIS A 122 8.33 7.55 -9.84
CA HIS A 122 7.91 8.30 -8.66
C HIS A 122 7.37 9.69 -9.02
N VAL A 123 8.04 10.39 -9.94
CA VAL A 123 7.56 11.69 -10.46
C VAL A 123 6.19 11.54 -11.12
N LEU A 124 5.96 10.47 -11.89
CA LEU A 124 4.64 10.18 -12.46
C LEU A 124 3.60 9.96 -11.36
N CYS A 125 3.88 9.12 -10.35
CA CYS A 125 2.96 8.87 -9.25
C CYS A 125 2.56 10.16 -8.52
N LEU A 126 3.52 11.03 -8.18
CA LEU A 126 3.23 12.31 -7.52
C LEU A 126 2.45 13.27 -8.42
N THR A 127 2.79 13.33 -9.71
CA THR A 127 2.09 14.19 -10.68
C THR A 127 0.64 13.75 -10.88
N ILE A 128 0.41 12.43 -10.95
CA ILE A 128 -0.93 11.86 -11.09
C ILE A 128 -1.72 12.03 -9.80
N ASP A 129 -1.12 11.80 -8.64
CA ASP A 129 -1.78 11.98 -7.33
C ASP A 129 -2.27 13.42 -7.13
N ASP A 130 -1.42 14.42 -7.39
CA ASP A 130 -1.82 15.84 -7.31
C ASP A 130 -3.00 16.19 -8.23
N ALA A 131 -3.08 15.55 -9.39
CA ALA A 131 -4.14 15.77 -10.38
C ALA A 131 -5.39 14.89 -10.17
N MET A 132 -5.29 13.80 -9.40
CA MET A 132 -6.35 12.82 -9.24
C MET A 132 -7.25 13.21 -8.06
N SER A 133 -8.42 13.77 -8.36
CA SER A 133 -9.43 14.01 -7.32
C SER A 133 -9.90 12.71 -6.67
N ARG A 134 -10.50 12.83 -5.47
CA ARG A 134 -11.11 11.68 -4.77
C ARG A 134 -12.10 10.91 -5.64
N ASP A 135 -12.97 11.62 -6.35
CA ASP A 135 -13.95 11.01 -7.27
C ASP A 135 -13.26 10.26 -8.42
N ALA A 136 -12.17 10.81 -8.96
CA ALA A 136 -11.38 10.16 -10.01
C ALA A 136 -10.68 8.91 -9.49
N ALA A 137 -10.14 8.95 -8.26
CA ALA A 137 -9.51 7.81 -7.61
C ALA A 137 -10.51 6.67 -7.35
N GLU A 138 -11.71 6.99 -6.84
CA GLU A 138 -12.78 6.01 -6.60
C GLU A 138 -13.30 5.39 -7.89
N LEU A 139 -13.49 6.21 -8.94
CA LEU A 139 -13.84 5.73 -10.27
C LEU A 139 -12.75 4.81 -10.84
N PHE A 140 -11.48 5.23 -10.76
CA PHE A 140 -10.36 4.43 -11.26
C PHE A 140 -10.31 3.08 -10.56
N TRP A 141 -10.31 3.09 -9.23
CA TRP A 141 -10.15 1.88 -8.44
C TRP A 141 -11.28 0.87 -8.67
N SER A 142 -12.53 1.35 -8.72
CA SER A 142 -13.68 0.48 -9.00
C SER A 142 -13.63 -0.10 -10.42
N SER A 143 -13.18 0.69 -11.40
CA SER A 143 -13.00 0.26 -12.78
C SER A 143 -11.87 -0.77 -12.91
N TYR A 144 -10.72 -0.50 -12.29
CA TYR A 144 -9.57 -1.40 -12.22
C TYR A 144 -9.91 -2.76 -11.61
N LEU A 145 -10.63 -2.76 -10.48
CA LEU A 145 -11.06 -4.01 -9.83
C LEU A 145 -12.07 -4.82 -10.64
N SER A 146 -12.76 -4.19 -11.58
CA SER A 146 -13.80 -4.81 -12.41
C SER A 146 -13.33 -5.09 -13.84
N ASP A 147 -12.04 -4.86 -14.13
CA ASP A 147 -11.46 -4.90 -15.47
C ASP A 147 -12.22 -4.01 -16.50
N ASP A 148 -12.81 -2.88 -16.06
CA ASP A 148 -13.54 -1.92 -16.89
C ASP A 148 -12.58 -0.86 -17.46
N PHE A 149 -12.03 -1.12 -18.65
CA PHE A 149 -11.10 -0.19 -19.29
C PHE A 149 -11.80 1.10 -19.78
N ASP A 150 -13.10 1.08 -20.08
CA ASP A 150 -13.84 2.29 -20.43
C ASP A 150 -13.96 3.22 -19.22
N GLY A 151 -14.20 2.65 -18.03
CA GLY A 151 -14.11 3.33 -16.74
C GLY A 151 -12.74 3.96 -16.49
N ILE A 152 -11.66 3.20 -16.72
CA ILE A 152 -10.27 3.71 -16.60
C ILE A 152 -10.02 4.85 -17.60
N THR A 153 -10.50 4.74 -18.83
CA THR A 153 -10.33 5.77 -19.87
C THR A 153 -11.06 7.06 -19.49
N ARG A 154 -12.24 6.97 -18.87
CA ARG A 154 -12.94 8.14 -18.32
C ARG A 154 -12.16 8.82 -17.21
N CYS A 155 -11.37 8.09 -16.41
CA CYS A 155 -10.49 8.71 -15.41
C CYS A 155 -9.42 9.61 -16.03
N LEU A 156 -8.96 9.31 -17.25
CA LEU A 156 -8.00 10.17 -17.96
C LEU A 156 -8.55 11.60 -18.10
N ASP A 157 -9.84 11.75 -18.38
CA ASP A 157 -10.47 13.06 -18.55
C ASP A 157 -10.60 13.84 -17.24
N TYR A 158 -10.76 13.15 -16.11
CA TYR A 158 -10.75 13.78 -14.79
C TYR A 158 -9.34 14.24 -14.42
N ILE A 159 -8.35 13.39 -14.65
CA ILE A 159 -6.94 13.69 -14.35
C ILE A 159 -6.45 14.81 -15.28
N ASP A 160 -6.78 14.79 -16.57
CA ASP A 160 -6.45 15.87 -17.52
C ASP A 160 -6.95 17.25 -17.06
N LYS A 161 -8.10 17.30 -16.37
CA LYS A 161 -8.64 18.55 -15.79
C LYS A 161 -7.91 18.98 -14.53
N GLY A 162 -7.46 18.02 -13.71
CA GLY A 162 -6.69 18.29 -12.49
C GLY A 162 -5.22 18.62 -12.76
N LEU A 163 -4.69 18.19 -13.91
CA LEU A 163 -3.30 18.37 -14.28
C LEU A 163 -2.96 19.85 -14.46
N ARG A 164 -2.04 20.35 -13.62
CA ARG A 164 -1.43 21.67 -13.75
C ARG A 164 -0.33 21.67 -14.81
N MET A 165 -0.72 21.38 -16.05
CA MET A 165 0.24 21.17 -17.15
C MET A 165 1.21 22.33 -17.33
N ALA A 166 0.81 23.58 -17.07
CA ALA A 166 1.70 24.74 -17.17
C ALA A 166 2.88 24.70 -16.18
N GLU A 167 2.72 24.02 -15.04
CA GLU A 167 3.71 23.91 -13.96
C GLU A 167 4.62 22.69 -14.13
N CYS A 168 4.19 21.67 -14.87
CA CYS A 168 5.00 20.47 -15.13
C CYS A 168 6.19 20.75 -16.06
N ALA A 169 7.27 19.99 -15.93
CA ALA A 169 8.35 20.00 -16.94
C ALA A 169 7.82 19.53 -18.31
N THR A 170 8.41 20.01 -19.41
CA THR A 170 7.99 19.65 -20.77
C THR A 170 8.02 18.15 -21.02
N ALA A 171 9.02 17.46 -20.48
CA ALA A 171 9.16 16.01 -20.64
C ALA A 171 8.01 15.24 -19.95
N ILE A 172 7.61 15.65 -18.73
CA ILE A 172 6.48 15.07 -18.00
C ILE A 172 5.17 15.28 -18.78
N ARG A 173 4.92 16.50 -19.26
CA ARG A 173 3.74 16.78 -20.09
C ARG A 173 3.67 15.89 -21.33
N HIS A 174 4.82 15.69 -21.97
CA HIS A 174 4.88 14.93 -23.20
C HIS A 174 4.53 13.47 -22.94
N VAL A 175 5.19 12.82 -21.98
CA VAL A 175 4.91 11.41 -21.66
C VAL A 175 3.47 11.19 -21.22
N ILE A 176 2.88 12.09 -20.42
CA ILE A 176 1.49 11.99 -19.99
C ILE A 176 0.53 12.07 -21.18
N ARG A 177 0.73 13.04 -22.08
CA ARG A 177 -0.13 13.20 -23.26
C ARG A 177 -0.05 12.01 -24.20
N GLU A 178 1.15 11.52 -24.46
CA GLU A 178 1.36 10.35 -25.32
C GLU A 178 0.75 9.08 -24.68
N ALA A 179 0.97 8.88 -23.38
CA ALA A 179 0.40 7.75 -22.65
C ALA A 179 -1.13 7.75 -22.70
N PHE A 180 -1.76 8.90 -22.41
CA PHE A 180 -3.21 9.04 -22.40
C PHE A 180 -3.79 8.93 -23.81
N GLY A 181 -3.10 9.50 -24.80
CA GLY A 181 -3.48 9.39 -26.21
C GLY A 181 -3.48 7.93 -26.68
N PHE A 182 -2.46 7.17 -26.32
CA PHE A 182 -2.37 5.74 -26.63
C PHE A 182 -3.49 4.94 -25.95
N ALA A 183 -3.71 5.15 -24.64
CA ALA A 183 -4.75 4.46 -23.89
C ALA A 183 -6.15 4.66 -24.51
N ARG A 184 -6.48 5.88 -24.94
CA ARG A 184 -7.76 6.18 -25.62
C ARG A 184 -7.88 5.51 -26.99
N GLN A 185 -6.79 5.41 -27.73
CA GLN A 185 -6.80 4.91 -29.13
C GLN A 185 -6.67 3.38 -29.22
N LYS A 186 -6.01 2.75 -28.23
CA LYS A 186 -5.65 1.34 -28.25
C LYS A 186 -5.97 0.63 -26.92
N PRO A 187 -7.23 0.66 -26.46
CA PRO A 187 -7.61 0.01 -25.20
C PRO A 187 -7.36 -1.50 -25.19
N ALA A 188 -7.41 -2.16 -26.37
CA ALA A 188 -7.19 -3.59 -26.50
C ALA A 188 -5.74 -4.07 -26.27
N GLU A 189 -4.77 -3.15 -26.20
CA GLU A 189 -3.36 -3.47 -25.91
C GLU A 189 -3.09 -3.64 -24.40
N PHE A 190 -4.04 -3.25 -23.55
CA PHE A 190 -3.91 -3.31 -22.10
C PHE A 190 -4.52 -4.59 -21.54
N THR A 191 -3.79 -5.28 -20.66
CA THR A 191 -4.24 -6.56 -20.11
C THR A 191 -4.76 -6.37 -18.68
N LEU A 192 -6.09 -6.32 -18.55
CA LEU A 192 -6.74 -6.38 -17.24
C LEU A 192 -7.14 -7.84 -16.92
N SER A 193 -6.76 -8.34 -15.75
CA SER A 193 -6.95 -9.77 -15.38
C SER A 193 -7.44 -9.99 -13.94
N HIS A 194 -7.94 -8.96 -13.26
CA HIS A 194 -8.37 -9.06 -11.86
C HIS A 194 -9.60 -9.94 -11.69
N THR A 195 -10.49 -9.95 -12.68
CA THR A 195 -11.72 -10.75 -12.70
C THR A 195 -11.48 -12.18 -13.22
N GLN A 196 -10.40 -12.41 -13.96
CA GLN A 196 -10.07 -13.73 -14.52
C GLN A 196 -9.63 -14.74 -13.45
N LYS A 197 -9.13 -14.28 -12.31
CA LYS A 197 -8.72 -15.12 -11.18
C LYS A 197 -9.57 -14.82 -9.95
N LYS A 198 -10.03 -15.87 -9.25
CA LYS A 198 -10.86 -15.78 -8.02
C LYS A 198 -10.27 -14.86 -6.93
N LYS A 199 -8.97 -14.57 -6.98
CA LYS A 199 -8.21 -13.72 -6.05
C LYS A 199 -7.29 -12.70 -6.76
N GLY A 200 -7.53 -12.37 -8.04
CA GLY A 200 -6.65 -11.49 -8.83
C GLY A 200 -6.37 -10.14 -8.15
N TYR A 201 -7.40 -9.54 -7.56
CA TYR A 201 -7.30 -8.29 -6.79
C TYR A 201 -6.43 -8.35 -5.53
N GLN A 202 -6.18 -9.54 -4.95
CA GLN A 202 -5.42 -9.65 -3.70
C GLN A 202 -3.95 -9.25 -3.91
N ALA A 203 -3.43 -9.33 -5.14
CA ALA A 203 -2.08 -8.85 -5.43
C ALA A 203 -1.92 -7.33 -5.25
N SER A 204 -3.02 -6.58 -5.29
CA SER A 204 -3.03 -5.12 -5.17
C SER A 204 -3.64 -4.62 -3.86
N SER A 205 -3.85 -5.47 -2.85
CA SER A 205 -4.43 -5.05 -1.57
C SER A 205 -3.37 -4.52 -0.59
N PRO A 206 -3.74 -3.62 0.34
CA PRO A 206 -2.79 -2.97 1.25
C PRO A 206 -1.92 -3.97 2.03
N ASN A 207 -2.52 -5.05 2.54
CA ASN A 207 -1.78 -6.06 3.29
C ASN A 207 -0.72 -6.76 2.44
N VAL A 208 -1.02 -7.17 1.21
CA VAL A 208 -0.04 -7.85 0.35
C VAL A 208 1.14 -6.92 0.07
N VAL A 209 0.88 -5.65 -0.24
CA VAL A 209 1.94 -4.65 -0.41
C VAL A 209 2.78 -4.52 0.86
N ALA A 210 2.15 -4.42 2.04
CA ALA A 210 2.88 -4.29 3.29
C ALA A 210 3.73 -5.54 3.62
N PHE A 211 3.18 -6.74 3.46
CA PHE A 211 3.89 -8.00 3.73
C PHE A 211 5.07 -8.21 2.77
N THR A 212 5.01 -7.70 1.53
CA THR A 212 6.17 -7.73 0.62
C THR A 212 7.31 -6.82 1.03
N GLN A 213 7.09 -5.88 1.96
CA GLN A 213 8.14 -5.00 2.49
C GLN A 213 8.78 -5.54 3.78
N LEU A 214 8.30 -6.66 4.32
CA LEU A 214 8.85 -7.25 5.55
C LEU A 214 10.16 -8.02 5.35
N PHE A 215 10.52 -8.36 4.11
CA PHE A 215 11.66 -9.20 3.74
C PHE A 215 12.43 -8.58 2.58
#